data_AF-A0A1H9VK25-F1
#
_entry.id   AF-A0A1H9VK25-F1
#
_cell.length_a   1.000
_cell.length_b   1.000
_cell.length_c   1.000
_cell.angle_alpha   90.00
_cell.angle_beta   90.00
_cell.angle_gamma   90.00
#
_symmetry.space_group_name_H-M   'P 1'
#
loop_
_entity.id
_entity.type
_entity.pdbx_description
1 polymer ?
#
loop_
_entity_poly.entity_id
_entity_poly.type
_entity_poly.pdbx_seq_one_letter_code
_entity_poly.pdbx_strand_id
1 'polypeptide(L)'
;MLGIKLVDVDTSEAQEEQTGTCELCFGSMWCDNPILIFENPKGDRVEIDGYFWSWGDYFELEIDNYLNFSDWLSKQDVNWNMLTDDEENYGYLADLVCRYGEEEDNEG
;
A
#
# COMPACT_ATOMS: atom_id res chain seq x y z
N MET A 1 -1.54 17.31 -3.77
CA MET A 1 -2.93 17.76 -3.77
C MET A 1 -3.60 17.28 -2.49
N LEU A 2 -4.49 18.09 -1.93
CA LEU A 2 -5.26 17.75 -0.72
C LEU A 2 -6.50 16.90 -1.06
N GLY A 3 -7.00 16.15 -0.08
CA GLY A 3 -8.30 15.48 -0.15
C GLY A 3 -8.33 14.15 -0.90
N ILE A 4 -7.18 13.52 -1.13
CA ILE A 4 -7.12 12.11 -1.59
C ILE A 4 -7.59 11.20 -0.46
N LYS A 5 -8.34 10.16 -0.81
CA LYS A 5 -8.89 9.19 0.13
C LYS A 5 -8.59 7.78 -0.31
N LEU A 6 -8.31 6.90 0.64
CA LEU A 6 -8.41 5.47 0.45
C LEU A 6 -9.89 5.10 0.57
N VAL A 7 -10.50 4.66 -0.52
CA VAL A 7 -11.95 4.42 -0.59
C VAL A 7 -12.32 2.95 -0.49
N ASP A 8 -11.38 2.06 -0.81
CA ASP A 8 -11.57 0.62 -0.70
C ASP A 8 -10.23 -0.11 -0.55
N VAL A 9 -10.28 -1.34 -0.03
CA VAL A 9 -9.15 -2.27 0.05
C VAL A 9 -9.67 -3.64 -0.39
N ASP A 10 -9.19 -4.12 -1.52
CA ASP A 10 -9.54 -5.44 -2.04
C ASP A 10 -8.49 -6.46 -1.61
N THR A 11 -8.90 -7.50 -0.90
CA THR A 11 -8.05 -8.63 -0.48
C THR A 11 -8.50 -9.95 -1.11
N SER A 12 -9.26 -9.88 -2.21
CA SER A 12 -9.77 -11.06 -2.91
C SER A 12 -8.68 -11.87 -3.62
N GLU A 13 -7.51 -11.27 -3.86
CA GLU A 13 -6.32 -11.91 -4.44
C GLU A 13 -5.45 -12.62 -3.38
N ALA A 14 -5.90 -12.70 -2.12
CA ALA A 14 -5.20 -13.40 -1.06
C ALA A 14 -5.05 -14.91 -1.37
N GLN A 15 -3.81 -15.41 -1.32
CA GLN A 15 -3.53 -16.81 -1.62
C GLN A 15 -2.22 -17.30 -0.98
N GLU A 16 -2.02 -18.61 -1.01
CA GLU A 16 -0.73 -19.22 -0.67
C GLU A 16 0.24 -19.07 -1.86
N GLU A 17 1.31 -18.31 -1.64
CA GLU A 17 2.34 -18.00 -2.63
C GLU A 17 3.63 -18.76 -2.36
N GLN A 18 4.36 -19.08 -3.42
CA GLN A 18 5.68 -19.69 -3.31
C GLN A 18 6.74 -18.62 -3.01
N THR A 19 7.56 -18.86 -1.99
CA THR A 19 8.63 -17.94 -1.56
C THR A 19 10.01 -18.52 -1.78
N GLY A 20 11.01 -17.63 -1.84
CA GLY A 20 12.41 -17.98 -2.04
C GLY A 20 12.78 -18.16 -3.51
N THR A 21 14.08 -18.02 -3.81
CA THR A 21 14.64 -18.06 -5.18
C THR A 21 15.55 -19.25 -5.44
N CYS A 22 15.84 -20.05 -4.40
CA CYS A 22 16.66 -21.25 -4.52
C CYS A 22 15.78 -22.49 -4.74
N GLU A 23 16.08 -23.29 -5.76
CA GLU A 23 15.33 -24.49 -6.13
C GLU A 23 15.13 -25.52 -5.00
N LEU A 24 16.03 -25.51 -4.00
CA LEU A 24 15.98 -26.40 -2.83
C LEU A 24 15.50 -25.71 -1.55
N CYS A 25 15.28 -24.39 -1.57
CA CYS A 25 14.85 -23.61 -0.41
C CYS A 25 13.49 -22.93 -0.63
N PHE A 26 12.69 -23.40 -1.59
CA PHE A 26 11.34 -22.88 -1.77
C PHE A 26 10.50 -23.14 -0.52
N GLY A 27 9.86 -22.08 -0.05
CA GLY A 27 8.80 -22.13 0.95
C GLY A 27 7.46 -21.79 0.33
N SER A 28 6.43 -21.80 1.16
CA SER A 28 5.17 -21.13 0.86
C SER A 28 4.78 -20.22 2.02
N MET A 29 4.07 -19.15 1.71
CA MET A 29 3.46 -18.30 2.73
C MET A 29 2.08 -17.84 2.26
N TRP A 30 1.22 -17.53 3.22
CA TRP A 30 -0.01 -16.81 2.91
C TRP A 30 0.34 -15.34 2.64
N CYS A 31 -0.14 -14.80 1.52
CA CYS A 31 0.01 -13.41 1.11
C CYS A 31 -1.39 -12.82 0.93
N ASP A 32 -1.70 -11.69 1.57
CA ASP A 32 -3.03 -11.08 1.49
C ASP A 32 -3.24 -10.33 0.16
N ASN A 33 -2.14 -10.00 -0.53
CA ASN A 33 -2.12 -9.34 -1.84
C ASN A 33 -3.12 -8.17 -1.94
N PRO A 34 -3.10 -7.21 -0.99
CA PRO A 34 -4.09 -6.15 -0.96
C PRO A 34 -3.95 -5.22 -2.16
N ILE A 35 -5.07 -4.81 -2.74
CA ILE A 35 -5.15 -3.74 -3.74
C ILE A 35 -5.83 -2.54 -3.09
N LEU A 36 -5.10 -1.44 -2.95
CA LEU A 36 -5.59 -0.22 -2.34
C LEU A 36 -6.15 0.72 -3.41
N ILE A 37 -7.41 1.13 -3.22
CA ILE A 37 -8.14 1.94 -4.19
C ILE A 37 -8.24 3.37 -3.65
N PHE A 38 -7.57 4.31 -4.33
CA PHE A 38 -7.59 5.72 -3.96
C PHE A 38 -8.47 6.53 -4.90
N GLU A 39 -9.13 7.55 -4.35
CA GLU A 39 -9.92 8.51 -5.12
C GLU A 39 -9.44 9.94 -4.85
N ASN A 40 -9.23 10.72 -5.91
CA ASN A 40 -8.89 12.14 -5.80
C ASN A 40 -10.17 13.01 -5.71
N PRO A 41 -10.08 14.29 -5.31
CA PRO A 41 -11.24 15.19 -5.23
C PRO A 41 -12.01 15.44 -6.55
N LYS A 42 -11.43 15.06 -7.70
CA LYS A 42 -12.09 15.14 -9.01
C LYS A 42 -12.88 13.88 -9.35
N GLY A 43 -12.75 12.82 -8.54
CA GLY A 43 -13.37 11.52 -8.75
C GLY A 43 -12.53 10.56 -9.58
N ASP A 44 -11.28 10.90 -9.93
CA ASP A 44 -10.39 9.94 -10.59
C ASP A 44 -9.89 8.92 -9.57
N ARG A 45 -9.75 7.67 -10.01
CA ARG A 45 -9.32 6.54 -9.18
C ARG A 45 -8.02 5.93 -9.66
N VAL A 46 -7.28 5.37 -8.72
CA VAL A 46 -6.10 4.55 -8.98
C VAL A 46 -6.11 3.35 -8.03
N GLU A 47 -5.70 2.20 -8.56
CA GLU A 47 -5.52 0.95 -7.83
C GLU A 47 -4.01 0.73 -7.72
N ILE A 48 -3.53 0.47 -6.51
CA ILE A 48 -2.11 0.26 -6.23
C ILE A 48 -1.99 -1.02 -5.42
N ASP A 49 -1.11 -1.91 -5.86
CA ASP A 49 -0.76 -3.08 -5.07
C ASP A 49 -0.16 -2.61 -3.73
N GLY A 50 -0.78 -3.01 -2.63
CA GLY A 50 -0.29 -2.79 -1.26
C GLY A 50 0.84 -3.73 -0.88
N TYR A 51 1.45 -4.39 -1.86
CA TYR A 51 2.53 -5.31 -1.69
C TYR A 51 3.51 -5.21 -2.86
N PHE A 52 4.71 -5.72 -2.65
CA PHE A 52 5.75 -5.81 -3.66
C PHE A 52 6.58 -7.09 -3.48
N TRP A 53 7.01 -7.66 -4.60
CA TRP A 53 7.90 -8.83 -4.60
C TRP A 53 9.32 -8.41 -5.02
N SER A 54 10.30 -8.74 -4.16
CA SER A 54 11.71 -8.53 -4.48
C SER A 54 12.49 -9.80 -4.23
N TRP A 55 13.11 -10.37 -5.27
CA TRP A 55 13.98 -11.55 -5.12
C TRP A 55 13.36 -12.74 -4.35
N GLY A 56 12.05 -12.93 -4.50
CA GLY A 56 11.30 -14.02 -3.84
C GLY A 56 10.88 -13.72 -2.40
N ASP A 57 11.14 -12.50 -1.92
CA ASP A 57 10.65 -11.96 -0.65
C ASP A 57 9.39 -11.12 -0.90
N TYR A 58 8.40 -11.29 -0.03
CA TYR A 58 7.13 -10.58 -0.03
C TYR A 58 7.20 -9.40 0.94
N PHE A 59 6.85 -8.21 0.46
CA PHE A 59 6.75 -7.00 1.27
C PHE A 59 5.33 -6.48 1.16
N GLU A 60 4.58 -6.51 2.26
CA GLU A 60 3.24 -5.94 2.35
C GLU A 60 3.30 -4.63 3.15
N LEU A 61 2.49 -3.65 2.77
CA LEU A 61 2.36 -2.41 3.52
C LEU A 61 1.55 -2.62 4.79
N GLU A 62 2.16 -2.35 5.94
CA GLU A 62 1.49 -2.46 7.23
C GLU A 62 0.68 -1.19 7.52
N ILE A 63 -0.65 -1.28 7.41
CA ILE A 63 -1.60 -0.19 7.74
C ILE A 63 -2.59 -0.70 8.79
N ASP A 64 -2.40 -0.30 10.05
CA ASP A 64 -3.20 -0.80 11.18
C ASP A 64 -4.69 -0.45 11.10
N ASN A 65 -5.00 0.75 10.61
CA ASN A 65 -6.38 1.22 10.48
C ASN A 65 -6.57 2.05 9.22
N TYR A 66 -7.11 1.42 8.17
CA TYR A 66 -7.37 2.05 6.88
C TYR A 66 -8.25 3.31 6.95
N LEU A 67 -9.19 3.38 7.91
CA LEU A 67 -10.04 4.56 8.06
C LEU A 67 -9.26 5.75 8.64
N ASN A 68 -8.42 5.50 9.64
CA ASN A 68 -7.55 6.53 10.21
C ASN A 68 -6.51 6.98 9.19
N PHE A 69 -5.88 6.04 8.49
CA PHE A 69 -4.95 6.32 7.41
C PHE A 69 -5.61 7.18 6.32
N SER A 70 -6.84 6.85 5.89
CA SER A 70 -7.54 7.67 4.91
C SER A 70 -7.85 9.07 5.41
N ASP A 71 -8.23 9.23 6.69
CA ASP A 71 -8.51 10.55 7.28
C ASP A 71 -7.23 11.39 7.36
N TRP A 72 -6.12 10.79 7.79
CA TRP A 72 -4.80 11.41 7.80
C TRP A 72 -4.37 11.82 6.39
N LEU A 73 -4.41 10.88 5.42
CA LEU A 73 -4.01 11.09 4.03
C LEU A 73 -4.77 12.25 3.38
N SER A 74 -6.06 12.39 3.71
CA SER A 74 -6.90 13.47 3.17
C SER A 74 -6.42 14.88 3.52
N LYS A 75 -5.61 15.01 4.59
CA LYS A 75 -5.03 16.26 5.07
C LYS A 75 -3.63 16.51 4.50
N GLN A 76 -3.02 15.52 3.85
CA GLN A 76 -1.67 15.59 3.30
C GLN A 76 -1.66 16.15 1.87
N ASP A 77 -0.62 16.90 1.52
CA ASP A 77 -0.41 17.38 0.15
C ASP A 77 0.23 16.28 -0.72
N VAL A 78 -0.58 15.32 -1.15
CA VAL A 78 -0.14 14.08 -1.82
C VAL A 78 0.07 14.29 -3.32
N ASN A 79 1.20 13.86 -3.86
CA ASN A 79 1.46 13.93 -5.29
C ASN A 79 0.69 12.85 -6.06
N TRP A 80 -0.48 13.19 -6.58
CA TRP A 80 -1.33 12.27 -7.35
C TRP A 80 -0.61 11.62 -8.53
N ASN A 81 0.30 12.34 -9.20
CA ASN A 81 1.01 11.78 -10.34
C ASN A 81 1.92 10.63 -9.92
N MET A 82 2.48 10.66 -8.69
CA MET A 82 3.29 9.57 -8.16
C MET A 82 2.42 8.36 -7.81
N LEU A 83 1.19 8.56 -7.33
CA LEU A 83 0.26 7.46 -7.09
C LEU A 83 -0.19 6.77 -8.38
N THR A 84 -0.19 7.48 -9.50
CA THR A 84 -0.58 6.95 -10.82
C THR A 84 0.60 6.53 -11.70
N ASP A 85 1.83 6.57 -11.18
CA ASP A 85 3.01 6.16 -11.91
C ASP A 85 3.35 4.70 -11.54
N ASP A 86 3.14 3.77 -12.45
CA ASP A 86 3.28 2.33 -12.18
C ASP A 86 4.69 1.92 -11.71
N GLU A 87 5.73 2.70 -12.01
CA GLU A 87 7.10 2.41 -11.56
C GLU A 87 7.40 2.94 -10.15
N GLU A 88 6.65 3.96 -9.70
CA GLU A 88 6.95 4.72 -8.47
C GLU A 88 5.83 4.62 -7.42
N ASN A 89 4.63 4.15 -7.80
CA ASN A 89 3.42 4.19 -6.97
C ASN A 89 3.57 3.47 -5.63
N TYR A 90 4.14 2.27 -5.63
CA TYR A 90 4.36 1.47 -4.44
C TYR A 90 5.35 2.15 -3.51
N GLY A 91 6.49 2.61 -4.03
CA GLY A 91 7.51 3.29 -3.23
C GLY A 91 6.98 4.57 -2.59
N TYR A 92 6.24 5.36 -3.36
CA TYR A 92 5.62 6.58 -2.85
C TYR A 92 4.52 6.29 -1.81
N LEU A 93 3.73 5.24 -2.02
CA LEU A 93 2.73 4.81 -1.05
C LEU A 93 3.38 4.29 0.24
N ALA A 94 4.46 3.51 0.15
CA ALA A 94 5.23 3.04 1.29
C ALA A 94 5.76 4.22 2.13
N ASP A 95 6.29 5.26 1.49
CA ASP A 95 6.73 6.48 2.18
C ASP A 95 5.59 7.18 2.94
N LEU A 96 4.38 7.20 2.37
CA LEU A 96 3.20 7.77 3.02
C LEU A 96 2.75 6.93 4.22
N VAL A 97 2.78 5.60 4.10
CA VAL A 97 2.44 4.68 5.20
C VAL A 97 3.45 4.80 6.35
N CYS A 98 4.76 4.82 6.04
CA CYS A 98 5.81 5.04 7.03
C CYS A 98 5.60 6.34 7.80
N ARG A 99 5.34 7.44 7.09
CA ARG A 99 5.07 8.75 7.72
C ARG A 99 3.84 8.74 8.62
N TYR A 100 2.78 8.04 8.21
CA TYR A 100 1.59 7.87 9.05
C TYR A 100 1.92 7.14 10.35
N GLY A 101 2.66 6.03 10.29
CA GLY A 101 3.09 5.28 11.48
C GLY A 101 3.98 6.10 12.42
N GLU A 102 4.95 6.85 11.87
CA GLU A 102 5.81 7.75 12.66
C GLU A 102 5.03 8.85 13.39
N GLU A 103 3.95 9.37 12.78
CA GLU A 103 3.09 10.37 13.42
C GLU A 103 2.21 9.75 14.51
N GLU A 104 1.65 8.54 14.31
CA GLU A 104 0.90 7.84 15.36
C GLU A 104 1.77 7.50 16.58
N ASP A 105 3.02 7.06 16.37
CA ASP A 105 3.94 6.74 17.46
C ASP A 105 4.39 7.97 18.28
N ASN A 106 4.44 9.15 17.67
CA ASN A 106 4.80 10.40 18.36
C ASN A 106 3.64 11.06 19.12
N GLU A 107 2.39 10.61 18.89
CA GLU A 107 1.20 11.08 19.61
C GLU A 107 0.85 10.23 20.85
N GLY A 108 1.59 9.13 21.10
CA GLY A 108 1.44 8.23 22.26
C GLY A 108 2.27 8.63 23.49
#